data_AF-M4VIU4-F1
#
_entry.id   AF-M4VIU4-F1
#
_cell.length_a   1.000
_cell.length_b   1.000
_cell.length_c   1.000
_cell.angle_alpha   90.00
_cell.angle_beta   90.00
_cell.angle_gamma   90.00
#
_symmetry.space_group_name_H-M   'P 1'
#
loop_
_entity.id
_entity.type
_entity.pdbx_description
1 polymer ?
#
loop_
_entity_poly.entity_id
_entity_poly.type
_entity_poly.pdbx_seq_one_letter_code
_entity_poly.pdbx_strand_id
1 'polypeptide(L)'
;MTFFRTLTLALCVGCAFGFSTPSYATDSAAPAAPAEAIPAKPETPIDVANEMARRLRACKDIQLSMTRLRCYDDTLADYNLQTLTLADLGQDIGKWDIINEKSSISGRHNIMLSLKANAPIMTPREGNVWPTLVMRCRDGQTESYLVFHVNLADKSKNTRPRTAITTRFDGGKATTVIWDLSQDNLGAFAPDANALIEAALQSERLYTQVTPPTKSMIESTFDLRGLDKAIVPLKNACAK
;
A
#
# COMPACT_ATOMS: atom_id res chain seq x y z
N MET A 1 -38.89 -13.87 -58.62
CA MET A 1 -39.18 -13.56 -60.04
C MET A 1 -38.42 -12.29 -60.37
N THR A 2 -37.26 -12.40 -61.05
CA THR A 2 -37.10 -12.12 -62.50
C THR A 2 -37.38 -10.65 -62.85
N PHE A 3 -36.63 -9.90 -63.67
CA PHE A 3 -35.70 -10.21 -64.76
C PHE A 3 -34.87 -8.91 -65.03
N PHE A 4 -33.56 -9.07 -65.32
CA PHE A 4 -32.76 -8.53 -66.44
C PHE A 4 -32.63 -7.04 -66.80
N ARG A 5 -31.33 -6.70 -67.05
CA ARG A 5 -30.66 -6.10 -68.25
C ARG A 5 -31.21 -4.76 -68.80
N THR A 6 -30.41 -3.83 -69.36
CA THR A 6 -29.49 -3.90 -70.53
C THR A 6 -28.93 -2.46 -70.66
N LEU A 7 -27.65 -2.09 -70.87
CA LEU A 7 -26.62 -2.37 -71.91
C LEU A 7 -26.42 -1.17 -72.87
N THR A 8 -25.14 -0.88 -73.17
CA THR A 8 -24.54 -0.38 -74.45
C THR A 8 -24.71 1.11 -74.86
N LEU A 9 -23.60 1.86 -74.93
CA LEU A 9 -22.70 2.17 -76.10
C LEU A 9 -23.27 3.26 -77.03
N ALA A 10 -22.68 4.45 -77.12
CA ALA A 10 -21.43 4.84 -77.81
C ALA A 10 -21.63 5.16 -79.30
N LEU A 11 -21.11 6.33 -79.72
CA LEU A 11 -20.65 6.78 -81.05
C LEU A 11 -20.44 8.31 -80.92
N CYS A 12 -19.41 8.99 -81.44
CA CYS A 12 -18.68 8.88 -82.69
C CYS A 12 -17.29 9.58 -82.52
N VAL A 13 -16.20 9.07 -83.11
CA VAL A 13 -15.57 9.52 -84.39
C VAL A 13 -15.14 11.00 -84.31
N GLY A 14 -13.89 11.43 -84.49
CA GLY A 14 -12.76 10.89 -85.27
C GLY A 14 -12.18 12.03 -86.14
N CYS A 15 -10.88 11.95 -86.43
CA CYS A 15 -10.01 12.84 -87.25
C CYS A 15 -9.35 14.04 -86.54
N ALA A 16 -8.12 14.46 -86.86
CA ALA A 16 -6.91 13.88 -87.48
C ALA A 16 -5.83 15.01 -87.46
N PHE A 17 -4.56 14.63 -87.66
CA PHE A 17 -3.33 15.46 -87.82
C PHE A 17 -2.76 16.01 -86.50
N GLY A 18 -1.55 15.70 -86.03
CA GLY A 18 -0.33 15.24 -86.69
C GLY A 18 0.76 16.29 -86.43
N PHE A 19 1.86 15.95 -85.74
CA PHE A 19 3.25 16.40 -85.95
C PHE A 19 4.14 16.08 -84.73
N SER A 20 5.15 15.24 -85.00
CA SER A 20 6.53 15.18 -84.48
C SER A 20 6.88 15.61 -83.05
N THR A 21 7.54 14.67 -82.35
CA THR A 21 8.32 14.86 -81.11
C THR A 21 9.58 15.71 -81.33
N PRO A 22 10.12 16.35 -80.27
CA PRO A 22 11.23 15.67 -79.59
C PRO A 22 11.24 15.80 -78.05
N SER A 23 11.94 14.82 -77.48
CA SER A 23 12.32 14.61 -76.08
C SER A 23 13.05 15.80 -75.45
N TYR A 24 12.74 16.13 -74.18
CA TYR A 24 13.73 16.59 -73.21
C TYR A 24 13.36 16.16 -71.79
N ALA A 25 14.41 15.77 -71.06
CA ALA A 25 14.41 15.09 -69.79
C ALA A 25 13.99 15.98 -68.60
N THR A 26 13.60 15.26 -67.55
CA THR A 26 13.27 15.63 -66.18
C THR A 26 14.32 16.51 -65.49
N ASP A 27 13.88 17.53 -64.75
CA ASP A 27 14.18 17.63 -63.31
C ASP A 27 13.49 18.86 -62.67
N SER A 28 12.72 18.63 -61.60
CA SER A 28 12.44 19.63 -60.55
C SER A 28 11.67 18.96 -59.41
N ALA A 29 12.39 18.22 -58.56
CA ALA A 29 11.88 17.86 -57.24
C ALA A 29 12.05 19.05 -56.28
N ALA A 30 10.94 19.53 -55.73
CA ALA A 30 10.93 20.51 -54.65
C ALA A 30 11.47 19.89 -53.34
N PRO A 31 12.16 20.65 -52.47
CA PRO A 31 12.66 20.13 -51.20
C PRO A 31 11.49 19.85 -50.25
N ALA A 32 11.41 18.61 -49.76
CA ALA A 32 10.50 18.21 -48.70
C ALA A 32 10.91 18.86 -47.37
N ALA A 33 9.92 19.39 -46.65
CA ALA A 33 10.08 19.86 -45.27
C ALA A 33 10.55 18.70 -44.35
N PRO A 34 11.35 18.97 -43.31
CA PRO A 34 11.77 17.93 -42.37
C PRO A 34 10.55 17.42 -41.60
N ALA A 35 10.35 16.11 -41.62
CA ALA A 35 9.36 15.43 -40.80
C ALA A 35 9.70 15.63 -39.31
N GLU A 36 8.78 16.19 -38.54
CA GLU A 36 8.85 16.15 -37.08
C GLU A 36 8.90 14.69 -36.62
N ALA A 37 9.95 14.36 -35.87
CA ALA A 37 10.12 13.04 -35.30
C ALA A 37 8.99 12.77 -34.28
N ILE A 38 8.24 11.70 -34.51
CA ILE A 38 7.28 11.15 -33.55
C ILE A 38 8.06 10.82 -32.27
N PRO A 39 7.65 11.29 -31.07
CA PRO A 39 8.39 11.01 -29.84
C PRO A 39 8.46 9.50 -29.60
N ALA A 40 9.68 9.00 -29.46
CA ALA A 40 9.94 7.58 -29.22
C ALA A 40 9.28 7.12 -27.92
N LYS A 41 8.59 5.97 -27.99
CA LYS A 41 8.06 5.26 -26.82
C LYS A 41 9.21 4.99 -25.83
N PRO A 42 9.06 5.22 -24.52
CA PRO A 42 10.17 5.01 -23.57
C PRO A 42 10.65 3.55 -23.61
N GLU A 43 11.92 3.35 -23.95
CA GLU A 43 12.49 2.03 -24.26
C GLU A 43 13.20 1.38 -23.05
N THR A 44 13.55 2.15 -22.02
CA THR A 44 14.24 1.64 -20.82
C THR A 44 13.46 1.85 -19.51
N PRO A 45 13.69 1.02 -18.47
CA PRO A 45 13.07 1.21 -17.15
C PRO A 45 13.34 2.60 -16.54
N ILE A 46 14.51 3.18 -16.82
CA ILE A 46 14.89 4.53 -16.37
C ILE A 46 14.04 5.59 -17.08
N ASP A 47 13.79 5.44 -18.37
CA ASP A 47 12.96 6.38 -19.14
C ASP A 47 11.50 6.36 -18.71
N VAL A 48 10.98 5.16 -18.38
CA VAL A 48 9.63 4.99 -17.83
C VAL A 48 9.50 5.69 -16.47
N ALA A 49 10.49 5.52 -15.57
CA ALA A 49 10.49 6.17 -14.26
C ALA A 49 10.57 7.70 -14.38
N ASN A 50 11.42 8.21 -15.28
CA ASN A 50 11.56 9.64 -15.54
C ASN A 50 10.28 10.25 -16.11
N GLU A 51 9.61 9.56 -17.03
CA GLU A 51 8.34 10.00 -17.60
C GLU A 51 7.24 10.04 -16.55
N MET A 52 7.11 8.97 -15.76
CA MET A 52 6.18 8.93 -14.64
C MET A 52 6.41 10.10 -13.68
N ALA A 53 7.66 10.36 -13.29
CA ALA A 53 8.00 11.46 -12.40
C ALA A 53 7.67 12.84 -13.00
N ARG A 54 7.80 13.02 -14.32
CA ARG A 54 7.37 14.25 -15.01
C ARG A 54 5.84 14.43 -14.91
N ARG A 55 5.07 13.38 -15.20
CA ARG A 55 3.61 13.43 -15.15
C ARG A 55 3.07 13.72 -13.75
N LEU A 56 3.65 13.10 -12.72
CA LEU A 56 3.31 13.38 -11.32
C LEU A 56 3.62 14.82 -10.92
N ARG A 57 4.72 15.41 -11.42
CA ARG A 57 5.04 16.83 -11.17
C ARG A 57 4.03 17.76 -11.86
N ALA A 58 3.61 17.46 -13.08
CA ALA A 58 2.60 18.27 -13.78
C ALA A 58 1.26 18.32 -13.04
N CYS A 59 0.86 17.22 -12.36
CA CYS A 59 -0.35 17.22 -11.53
C CYS A 59 -0.28 18.24 -10.38
N LYS A 60 0.91 18.53 -9.84
CA LYS A 60 1.09 19.44 -8.70
C LYS A 60 0.62 20.87 -9.01
N ASP A 61 0.79 21.31 -10.25
CA ASP A 61 0.52 22.69 -10.67
C ASP A 61 -0.98 22.95 -10.94
N ILE A 62 -1.82 21.91 -10.88
CA ILE A 62 -3.27 22.02 -11.04
C ILE A 62 -3.88 22.67 -9.79
N GLN A 63 -4.56 23.81 -10.02
CA GLN A 63 -5.16 24.64 -8.96
C GLN A 63 -6.40 23.99 -8.33
N LEU A 64 -7.26 23.37 -9.15
CA LEU A 64 -8.50 22.74 -8.70
C LEU A 64 -8.18 21.40 -8.02
N SER A 65 -8.53 21.28 -6.74
CA SER A 65 -8.20 20.11 -5.90
C SER A 65 -8.70 18.79 -6.47
N MET A 66 -9.96 18.74 -6.95
CA MET A 66 -10.55 17.53 -7.52
C MET A 66 -9.88 17.11 -8.83
N THR A 67 -9.55 18.07 -9.69
CA THR A 67 -8.85 17.81 -10.96
C THR A 67 -7.41 17.36 -10.71
N ARG A 68 -6.75 17.96 -9.71
CA ARG A 68 -5.41 17.57 -9.27
C ARG A 68 -5.41 16.13 -8.75
N LEU A 69 -6.37 15.78 -7.89
CA LEU A 69 -6.46 14.43 -7.33
C LEU A 69 -6.65 13.39 -8.45
N ARG A 70 -7.60 13.65 -9.35
CA ARG A 70 -7.83 12.77 -10.52
C ARG A 70 -6.57 12.62 -11.39
N CYS A 71 -5.81 13.69 -11.61
CA CYS A 71 -4.56 13.64 -12.37
C CYS A 71 -3.56 12.64 -11.75
N TYR A 72 -3.43 12.62 -10.42
CA TYR A 72 -2.59 11.65 -9.73
C TYR A 72 -3.12 10.23 -9.93
N ASP A 73 -4.42 10.01 -9.74
CA ASP A 73 -5.05 8.69 -9.86
C ASP A 73 -4.92 8.09 -11.28
N ASP A 74 -5.17 8.91 -12.31
CA ASP A 74 -5.04 8.54 -13.72
C ASP A 74 -3.58 8.23 -14.07
N THR A 75 -2.63 9.06 -13.59
CA THR A 75 -1.20 8.82 -13.81
C THR A 75 -0.77 7.50 -13.19
N LEU A 76 -1.23 7.19 -11.97
CA LEU A 76 -0.92 5.90 -11.32
C LEU A 76 -1.61 4.71 -12.02
N ALA A 77 -2.80 4.92 -12.60
CA ALA A 77 -3.51 3.90 -13.39
C ALA A 77 -2.70 3.48 -14.63
N ASP A 78 -2.14 4.45 -15.35
CA ASP A 78 -1.40 4.21 -16.59
C ASP A 78 -0.16 3.32 -16.41
N TYR A 79 0.39 3.29 -15.20
CA TYR A 79 1.52 2.44 -14.84
C TYR A 79 1.12 1.21 -14.01
N ASN A 80 -0.18 0.92 -13.86
CA ASN A 80 -0.73 -0.16 -13.04
C ASN A 80 -0.30 -0.12 -11.57
N LEU A 81 -0.13 1.09 -11.01
CA LEU A 81 0.44 1.28 -9.67
C LEU A 81 -0.60 1.48 -8.57
N GLN A 82 -1.89 1.39 -8.91
CA GLN A 82 -2.98 1.59 -7.94
C GLN A 82 -3.02 0.53 -6.84
N THR A 83 -2.36 -0.61 -7.06
CA THR A 83 -2.26 -1.73 -6.11
C THR A 83 -0.86 -1.88 -5.52
N LEU A 84 0.05 -0.92 -5.76
CA LEU A 84 1.39 -1.00 -5.17
C LEU A 84 1.29 -1.04 -3.65
N THR A 85 1.86 -2.07 -3.09
CA THR A 85 2.14 -2.18 -1.67
C THR A 85 3.50 -1.54 -1.37
N LEU A 86 3.78 -1.30 -0.08
CA LEU A 86 5.12 -0.90 0.34
C LEU A 86 6.18 -1.93 -0.10
N ALA A 87 5.83 -3.21 -0.15
CA ALA A 87 6.70 -4.26 -0.66
C ALA A 87 7.03 -4.06 -2.15
N ASP A 88 6.07 -3.64 -2.98
CA ASP A 88 6.29 -3.37 -4.40
C ASP A 88 7.16 -2.13 -4.65
N LEU A 89 7.22 -1.21 -3.67
CA LEU A 89 8.12 -0.06 -3.67
C LEU A 89 9.53 -0.39 -3.13
N GLY A 90 9.85 -1.66 -2.91
CA GLY A 90 11.12 -2.09 -2.32
C GLY A 90 11.29 -1.68 -0.86
N GLN A 91 10.21 -1.25 -0.19
CA GLN A 91 10.21 -0.93 1.23
C GLN A 91 9.97 -2.24 1.99
N ASP A 92 11.06 -2.87 2.45
CA ASP A 92 10.96 -3.97 3.40
C ASP A 92 10.37 -3.46 4.73
N ILE A 93 9.10 -3.81 4.98
CA ILE A 93 8.35 -3.54 6.21
C ILE A 93 8.46 -4.69 7.22
N GLY A 94 9.35 -5.66 7.00
CA GLY A 94 9.50 -6.82 7.86
C GLY A 94 8.26 -7.72 7.86
N LYS A 95 7.93 -8.27 9.03
CA LYS A 95 6.77 -9.18 9.22
C LYS A 95 5.49 -8.45 9.63
N TRP A 96 5.44 -7.13 9.42
CA TRP A 96 4.31 -6.30 9.81
C TRP A 96 3.17 -6.43 8.81
N ASP A 97 1.99 -6.78 9.32
CA ASP A 97 0.74 -6.72 8.57
C ASP A 97 0.06 -5.37 8.85
N ILE A 98 -0.44 -4.71 7.80
CA ILE A 98 -1.10 -3.41 7.88
C ILE A 98 -2.52 -3.52 7.35
N ILE A 99 -3.50 -3.17 8.17
CA ILE A 99 -4.92 -3.09 7.81
C ILE A 99 -5.35 -1.63 7.87
N ASN A 100 -6.03 -1.17 6.82
CA ASN A 100 -6.62 0.16 6.72
C ASN A 100 -8.11 0.02 6.40
N GLU A 101 -8.95 0.35 7.36
CA GLU A 101 -10.39 0.26 7.24
C GLU A 101 -11.04 1.61 7.46
N LYS A 102 -11.96 2.00 6.58
CA LYS A 102 -12.77 3.20 6.79
C LYS A 102 -13.93 2.87 7.72
N SER A 103 -14.02 3.57 8.84
CA SER A 103 -15.15 3.46 9.77
C SER A 103 -16.44 3.95 9.11
N SER A 104 -17.46 3.10 9.04
CA SER A 104 -18.80 3.51 8.56
C SER A 104 -19.49 4.49 9.50
N ILE A 105 -19.08 4.54 10.78
CA ILE A 105 -19.71 5.38 11.80
C ILE A 105 -19.09 6.78 11.79
N SER A 106 -17.77 6.87 11.85
CA SER A 106 -17.06 8.15 11.95
C SER A 106 -16.55 8.68 10.62
N GLY A 107 -16.53 7.84 9.57
CA GLY A 107 -15.91 8.15 8.29
C GLY A 107 -14.39 8.18 8.31
N ARG A 108 -13.76 8.00 9.49
CA ARG A 108 -12.30 8.06 9.68
C ARG A 108 -11.63 6.75 9.28
N HIS A 109 -10.36 6.83 8.88
CA HIS A 109 -9.53 5.66 8.67
C HIS A 109 -9.05 5.10 10.01
N ASN A 110 -9.33 3.83 10.23
CA ASN A 110 -8.79 3.03 11.31
C ASN A 110 -7.62 2.23 10.74
N ILE A 111 -6.42 2.48 11.29
CA ILE A 111 -5.19 1.82 10.86
C ILE A 111 -4.79 0.85 11.95
N MET A 112 -4.51 -0.39 11.58
CA MET A 112 -4.00 -1.41 12.50
C MET A 112 -2.75 -2.06 11.92
N LEU A 113 -1.67 -1.97 12.68
CA LEU A 113 -0.45 -2.74 12.45
C LEU A 113 -0.48 -3.94 13.39
N SER A 114 -0.17 -5.12 12.86
CA SER A 114 0.01 -6.32 13.67
C SER A 114 1.31 -7.04 13.35
N LEU A 115 1.94 -7.58 14.39
CA LEU A 115 3.16 -8.36 14.29
C LEU A 115 3.02 -9.61 15.15
N LYS A 116 3.08 -10.79 14.51
CA LYS A 116 3.09 -12.08 15.22
C LYS A 116 4.44 -12.29 15.90
N ALA A 117 4.42 -12.95 17.05
CA ALA A 117 5.62 -13.41 17.72
C ALA A 117 6.40 -14.41 16.85
N ASN A 118 7.70 -14.55 17.12
CA ASN A 118 8.60 -15.42 16.39
C ASN A 118 8.27 -16.91 16.55
N ALA A 119 7.58 -17.29 17.63
CA ALA A 119 7.16 -18.65 17.89
C ALA A 119 5.72 -18.68 18.44
N PRO A 120 4.94 -19.74 18.13
CA PRO A 120 3.65 -19.94 18.76
C PRO A 120 3.83 -20.32 20.23
N ILE A 121 2.75 -20.13 20.99
CA ILE A 121 2.57 -20.74 22.30
C ILE A 121 1.53 -21.86 22.18
N MET A 122 1.69 -22.90 22.99
CA MET A 122 0.71 -23.98 23.05
C MET A 122 -0.40 -23.63 24.03
N THR A 123 -1.64 -23.65 23.57
CA THR A 123 -2.82 -23.58 24.41
C THR A 123 -3.56 -24.91 24.40
N PRO A 124 -4.09 -25.39 25.54
CA PRO A 124 -4.84 -26.65 25.54
C PRO A 124 -6.15 -26.64 24.74
N ARG A 125 -6.71 -25.45 24.44
CA ARG A 125 -8.00 -25.31 23.76
C ARG A 125 -7.86 -24.99 22.28
N GLU A 126 -6.98 -24.06 21.94
CA GLU A 126 -6.86 -23.53 20.57
C GLU A 126 -5.62 -24.10 19.86
N GLY A 127 -4.81 -24.92 20.53
CA GLY A 127 -3.56 -25.45 20.00
C GLY A 127 -2.49 -24.36 19.92
N ASN A 128 -1.70 -24.39 18.84
CA ASN A 128 -0.67 -23.40 18.60
C ASN A 128 -1.29 -22.06 18.20
N VAL A 129 -1.09 -21.04 19.02
CA VAL A 129 -1.51 -19.66 18.76
C VAL A 129 -0.31 -18.74 18.78
N TRP A 130 -0.35 -17.64 18.02
CA TRP A 130 0.74 -16.68 17.94
C TRP A 130 0.39 -15.45 18.76
N PRO A 131 1.11 -15.19 19.85
CA PRO A 131 1.03 -13.90 20.51
C PRO A 131 1.29 -12.79 19.49
N THR A 132 0.50 -11.72 19.53
CA THR A 132 0.51 -10.68 18.51
C THR A 132 0.64 -9.31 19.15
N LEU A 133 1.63 -8.55 18.73
CA LEU A 133 1.77 -7.14 19.05
C LEU A 133 0.90 -6.34 18.08
N VAL A 134 0.08 -5.44 18.62
CA VAL A 134 -0.79 -4.59 17.83
C VAL A 134 -0.54 -3.12 18.17
N MET A 135 -0.47 -2.29 17.13
CA MET A 135 -0.45 -0.84 17.22
C MET A 135 -1.54 -0.33 16.30
N ARG A 136 -2.49 0.46 16.81
CA ARG A 136 -3.59 0.95 15.98
C ARG A 136 -3.95 2.40 16.26
N CYS A 137 -4.43 3.06 15.22
CA CYS A 137 -5.17 4.29 15.29
C CYS A 137 -6.65 3.96 15.10
N ARG A 138 -7.48 4.20 16.12
CA ARG A 138 -8.93 4.01 16.04
C ARG A 138 -9.63 5.30 16.37
N ASP A 139 -10.37 5.84 15.40
CA ASP A 139 -11.08 7.12 15.52
C ASP A 139 -10.19 8.29 15.97
N GLY A 140 -8.89 8.24 15.67
CA GLY A 140 -7.89 9.25 16.08
C GLY A 140 -7.33 9.05 17.49
N GLN A 141 -7.54 7.89 18.10
CA GLN A 141 -6.88 7.47 19.33
C GLN A 141 -5.86 6.37 19.04
N THR A 142 -4.63 6.58 19.50
CA THR A 142 -3.56 5.58 19.41
C THR A 142 -3.68 4.58 20.56
N GLU A 143 -3.71 3.30 20.22
CA GLU A 143 -3.68 2.20 21.18
C GLU A 143 -2.56 1.24 20.79
N SER A 144 -1.86 0.67 21.78
CA SER A 144 -0.94 -0.43 21.56
C SER A 144 -1.14 -1.50 22.64
N TYR A 145 -1.15 -2.75 22.21
CA TYR A 145 -1.52 -3.87 23.06
C TYR A 145 -0.92 -5.18 22.55
N LEU A 146 -0.88 -6.17 23.43
CA LEU A 146 -0.47 -7.54 23.13
C LEU A 146 -1.68 -8.44 23.21
N VAL A 147 -1.84 -9.34 22.25
CA VAL A 147 -2.84 -10.41 22.27
C VAL A 147 -2.13 -11.72 22.51
N PHE A 148 -2.48 -12.41 23.59
CA PHE A 148 -1.83 -13.68 23.98
C PHE A 148 -2.69 -14.90 23.67
N HIS A 149 -3.96 -14.71 23.27
CA HIS A 149 -4.90 -15.81 22.99
C HIS A 149 -5.07 -16.78 24.17
N VAL A 150 -4.90 -16.27 25.39
CA VAL A 150 -5.19 -16.99 26.63
C VAL A 150 -5.91 -16.05 27.57
N ASN A 151 -6.79 -16.59 28.41
CA ASN A 151 -7.49 -15.76 29.38
C ASN A 151 -6.52 -15.27 30.47
N LEU A 152 -6.34 -13.95 30.55
CA LEU A 152 -5.44 -13.29 31.49
C LEU A 152 -6.16 -12.78 32.76
N ALA A 153 -7.48 -12.87 32.81
CA ALA A 153 -8.26 -12.32 33.91
C ALA A 153 -8.23 -13.21 35.15
N ASP A 154 -7.90 -12.58 36.26
CA ASP A 154 -8.07 -13.17 37.58
C ASP A 154 -9.53 -13.00 38.04
N LYS A 155 -10.29 -14.09 37.98
CA LYS A 155 -11.71 -14.13 38.35
C LYS A 155 -11.95 -13.92 39.85
N SER A 156 -10.90 -13.93 40.68
CA SER A 156 -11.02 -13.66 42.11
C SER A 156 -11.18 -12.16 42.42
N LYS A 157 -11.01 -11.27 41.44
CA LYS A 157 -11.00 -9.81 41.63
C LYS A 157 -12.29 -9.18 41.11
N ASN A 158 -12.96 -8.40 41.97
CA ASN A 158 -14.17 -7.63 41.62
C ASN A 158 -13.84 -6.23 41.04
N THR A 159 -12.72 -6.09 40.33
CA THR A 159 -12.25 -4.82 39.76
C THR A 159 -12.13 -4.93 38.24
N ARG A 160 -11.89 -3.80 37.55
CA ARG A 160 -11.50 -3.85 36.14
C ARG A 160 -10.33 -4.83 35.94
N PRO A 161 -10.41 -5.74 34.96
CA PRO A 161 -9.42 -6.80 34.77
C PRO A 161 -8.10 -6.19 34.26
N ARG A 162 -6.99 -6.53 34.93
CA ARG A 162 -5.64 -6.05 34.63
C ARG A 162 -4.63 -7.16 34.86
N THR A 163 -3.49 -7.10 34.19
CA THR A 163 -2.39 -8.06 34.39
C THR A 163 -1.03 -7.37 34.38
N ALA A 164 -0.04 -8.00 35.02
CA ALA A 164 1.34 -7.54 34.95
C ALA A 164 2.00 -8.07 33.68
N ILE A 165 2.44 -7.15 32.82
CA ILE A 165 3.22 -7.47 31.62
C ILE A 165 4.65 -7.01 31.86
N THR A 166 5.60 -7.91 31.65
CA THR A 166 7.02 -7.57 31.61
C THR A 166 7.43 -7.41 30.15
N THR A 167 8.05 -6.27 29.83
CA THR A 167 8.63 -6.00 28.50
C THR A 167 10.12 -5.75 28.63
N ARG A 168 10.88 -6.16 27.62
CA ARG A 168 12.30 -5.87 27.49
C ARG A 168 12.62 -5.65 26.02
N PHE A 169 13.19 -4.51 25.71
CA PHE A 169 13.64 -4.17 24.36
C PHE A 169 15.11 -4.53 24.21
N ASP A 170 15.45 -5.23 23.12
CA ASP A 170 16.81 -5.68 22.79
C ASP A 170 17.56 -6.30 23.96
N GLY A 171 18.70 -5.73 24.36
CA GLY A 171 19.51 -6.11 25.53
C GLY A 171 19.27 -5.23 26.77
N GLY A 172 18.26 -4.36 26.73
CA GLY A 172 17.96 -3.39 27.77
C GLY A 172 17.36 -4.00 29.05
N LYS A 173 17.00 -3.13 29.99
CA LYS A 173 16.38 -3.51 31.28
C LYS A 173 14.94 -3.98 31.07
N ALA A 174 14.57 -5.12 31.67
CA ALA A 174 13.18 -5.56 31.75
C ALA A 174 12.36 -4.67 32.68
N THR A 175 11.15 -4.30 32.26
CA THR A 175 10.23 -3.46 33.03
C THR A 175 8.88 -4.15 33.14
N THR A 176 8.32 -4.22 34.35
CA THR A 176 7.01 -4.80 34.61
C THR A 176 6.00 -3.70 34.92
N VAL A 177 4.90 -3.66 34.17
CA VAL A 177 3.85 -2.65 34.30
C VAL A 177 2.48 -3.33 34.31
N ILE A 178 1.52 -2.76 35.03
CA ILE A 178 0.12 -3.23 35.03
C ILE A 178 -0.59 -2.70 33.79
N TRP A 179 -1.13 -3.60 32.98
CA TRP A 179 -1.85 -3.31 31.74
C TRP A 179 -3.33 -3.68 31.89
N ASP A 180 -4.21 -2.87 31.32
CA ASP A 180 -5.66 -3.15 31.34
C ASP A 180 -5.99 -4.24 30.32
N LEU A 181 -6.87 -5.18 30.68
CA LEU A 181 -7.24 -6.27 29.79
C LEU A 181 -8.34 -5.86 28.80
N SER A 182 -8.32 -6.48 27.62
CA SER A 182 -9.43 -6.44 26.67
C SER A 182 -10.71 -7.01 27.28
N GLN A 183 -11.86 -6.71 26.68
CA GLN A 183 -13.16 -7.20 27.17
C GLN A 183 -13.26 -8.74 27.17
N ASP A 184 -12.60 -9.39 26.20
CA ASP A 184 -12.50 -10.86 26.12
C ASP A 184 -11.35 -11.43 26.99
N ASN A 185 -10.55 -10.57 27.61
CA ASN A 185 -9.40 -10.88 28.46
C ASN A 185 -8.25 -11.63 27.76
N LEU A 186 -8.22 -11.61 26.42
CA LEU A 186 -7.19 -12.27 25.61
C LEU A 186 -6.03 -11.34 25.26
N GLY A 187 -6.24 -10.03 25.38
CA GLY A 187 -5.23 -9.01 25.16
C GLY A 187 -5.06 -8.07 26.36
N ALA A 188 -3.92 -7.39 26.39
CA ALA A 188 -3.54 -6.43 27.41
C ALA A 188 -3.08 -5.13 26.73
N PHE A 189 -3.64 -4.00 27.14
CA PHE A 189 -3.37 -2.66 26.62
C PHE A 189 -2.28 -1.96 27.42
N ALA A 190 -1.28 -1.43 26.70
CA ALA A 190 -0.23 -0.64 27.30
C ALA A 190 -0.83 0.63 27.92
N PRO A 191 -0.47 0.99 29.17
CA PRO A 191 -0.95 2.23 29.79
C PRO A 191 -0.54 3.49 29.03
N ASP A 192 0.62 3.43 28.37
CA ASP A 192 1.09 4.45 27.45
C ASP A 192 1.42 3.81 26.10
N ALA A 193 0.48 3.93 25.16
CA ALA A 193 0.61 3.39 23.82
C ALA A 193 1.75 4.05 23.03
N ASN A 194 1.95 5.36 23.18
CA ASN A 194 2.96 6.10 22.44
C ASN A 194 4.36 5.75 22.94
N ALA A 195 4.55 5.66 24.26
CA ALA A 195 5.83 5.24 24.82
C ALA A 195 6.23 3.82 24.37
N LEU A 196 5.28 2.89 24.29
CA LEU A 196 5.56 1.54 23.77
C LEU A 196 5.95 1.56 22.28
N ILE A 197 5.24 2.36 21.48
CA ILE A 197 5.54 2.55 20.05
C ILE A 197 6.92 3.19 19.85
N GLU A 198 7.25 4.24 20.60
CA GLU A 198 8.53 4.93 20.53
C GLU A 198 9.69 4.01 20.90
N ALA A 199 9.55 3.24 21.98
CA ALA A 199 10.55 2.24 22.36
C ALA A 199 10.71 1.16 21.27
N ALA A 200 9.60 0.71 20.67
CA ALA A 200 9.65 -0.26 19.59
C ALA A 200 10.32 0.28 18.31
N LEU A 201 10.12 1.56 17.98
CA LEU A 201 10.79 2.20 16.84
C LEU A 201 12.31 2.33 17.00
N GLN A 202 12.79 2.30 18.25
CA GLN A 202 14.21 2.40 18.58
C GLN A 202 14.89 1.05 18.79
N SER A 203 14.17 -0.05 18.57
CA SER A 203 14.61 -1.40 18.93
C SER A 203 14.43 -2.39 17.80
N GLU A 204 15.23 -3.46 17.78
CA GLU A 204 15.08 -4.53 16.80
C GLU A 204 14.19 -5.67 17.32
N ARG A 205 14.15 -5.87 18.65
CA ARG A 205 13.44 -6.97 19.28
C ARG A 205 12.68 -6.52 20.52
N LEU A 206 11.48 -7.05 20.67
CA LEU A 206 10.71 -6.96 21.90
C LEU A 206 10.56 -8.36 22.50
N TYR A 207 10.93 -8.49 23.77
CA TYR A 207 10.64 -9.65 24.61
C TYR A 207 9.52 -9.28 25.56
N THR A 208 8.55 -10.19 25.71
CA THR A 208 7.41 -10.01 26.59
C THR A 208 7.23 -11.23 27.46
N GLN A 209 6.71 -11.02 28.66
CA GLN A 209 6.39 -12.08 29.58
C GLN A 209 5.11 -11.74 30.35
N VAL A 210 4.22 -12.73 30.48
CA VAL A 210 2.98 -12.64 31.26
C VAL A 210 2.72 -13.98 31.93
N THR A 211 2.15 -13.96 33.14
CA THR A 211 1.73 -15.18 33.84
C THR A 211 0.22 -15.18 33.99
N PRO A 212 -0.52 -15.94 33.16
CA PRO A 212 -1.96 -16.11 33.33
C PRO A 212 -2.28 -16.85 34.65
N PRO A 213 -3.42 -16.58 35.31
CA PRO A 213 -3.73 -17.16 36.62
C PRO A 213 -3.75 -18.70 36.69
N THR A 214 -3.97 -19.38 35.57
CA THR A 214 -4.13 -20.84 35.48
C THR A 214 -3.08 -21.52 34.60
N LYS A 215 -2.01 -20.79 34.21
CA LYS A 215 -1.00 -21.26 33.27
C LYS A 215 0.40 -20.98 33.78
N SER A 216 1.37 -21.69 33.21
CA SER A 216 2.76 -21.31 33.29
C SER A 216 2.96 -19.94 32.64
N MET A 217 4.03 -19.28 33.07
CA MET A 217 4.55 -18.08 32.45
C MET A 217 4.68 -18.25 30.93
N ILE A 218 4.18 -17.28 30.20
CA ILE A 218 4.25 -17.20 28.75
C ILE A 218 5.32 -16.17 28.41
N GLU A 219 6.26 -16.56 27.57
CA GLU A 219 7.27 -15.67 26.99
C GLU A 219 7.01 -15.55 25.49
N SER A 220 7.23 -14.36 24.94
CA SER A 220 7.07 -14.12 23.50
C SER A 220 8.12 -13.12 23.02
N THR A 221 8.68 -13.38 21.85
CA THR A 221 9.67 -12.51 21.21
C THR A 221 9.14 -12.03 19.88
N PHE A 222 9.32 -10.75 19.59
CA PHE A 222 8.89 -10.09 18.36
C PHE A 222 10.09 -9.49 17.64
N ASP A 223 10.11 -9.59 16.32
CA ASP A 223 11.10 -8.97 15.43
C ASP A 223 10.52 -7.66 14.89
N LEU A 224 10.99 -6.53 15.43
CA LEU A 224 10.42 -5.20 15.20
C LEU A 224 10.93 -4.54 13.92
N ARG A 225 11.90 -5.14 13.22
CA ARG A 225 12.49 -4.58 11.99
C ARG A 225 11.41 -4.27 10.95
N GLY A 226 11.56 -3.13 10.28
CA GLY A 226 10.58 -2.60 9.32
C GLY A 226 9.46 -1.75 9.92
N LEU A 227 9.38 -1.62 11.26
CA LEU A 227 8.36 -0.79 11.92
C LEU A 227 8.46 0.70 11.54
N ASP A 228 9.67 1.22 11.34
CA ASP A 228 9.93 2.60 10.92
C ASP A 228 9.16 2.99 9.66
N LYS A 229 9.05 2.04 8.71
CA LYS A 229 8.27 2.18 7.47
C LYS A 229 6.82 1.80 7.67
N ALA A 230 6.55 0.69 8.37
CA ALA A 230 5.19 0.17 8.56
C ALA A 230 4.28 1.17 9.29
N ILE A 231 4.83 1.98 10.22
CA ILE A 231 4.05 2.86 11.07
C ILE A 231 3.55 4.14 10.39
N VAL A 232 4.05 4.46 9.20
CA VAL A 232 3.74 5.73 8.51
C VAL A 232 2.23 5.96 8.35
N PRO A 233 1.40 5.00 7.90
CA PRO A 233 -0.04 5.21 7.78
C PRO A 233 -0.72 5.47 9.13
N LEU A 234 -0.26 4.81 10.20
CA LEU A 234 -0.79 5.01 11.56
C LEU A 234 -0.47 6.43 12.04
N LYS A 235 0.79 6.88 11.86
CA LYS A 235 1.20 8.25 12.20
C LYS A 235 0.36 9.28 11.46
N ASN A 236 0.09 9.08 10.17
CA ASN A 236 -0.73 10.00 9.39
C ASN A 236 -2.19 10.03 9.84
N ALA A 237 -2.77 8.88 10.23
CA ALA A 237 -4.16 8.80 10.67
C ALA A 237 -4.38 9.37 12.08
N CYS A 238 -3.38 9.27 12.96
CA CYS A 238 -3.43 9.71 14.35
C CYS A 238 -2.62 10.97 14.66
N ALA A 239 -1.98 11.59 13.66
CA ALA A 239 -1.40 12.92 13.78
C ALA A 239 -2.51 13.92 14.07
N LYS A 240 -2.59 14.37 15.33
CA LYS A 240 -3.28 15.59 15.73
C LYS A 240 -2.26 16.70 15.87
#